data_AF-A0A7S4N0C1-F1
#
_entry.id   AF-A0A7S4N0C1-F1
#
_cell.length_a   1.000
_cell.length_b   1.000
_cell.length_c   1.000
_cell.angle_alpha   90.00
_cell.angle_beta   90.00
_cell.angle_gamma   90.00
#
_symmetry.space_group_name_H-M   'P 1'
#
loop_
_entity.id
_entity.type
_entity.pdbx_description
1 polymer ?
#
loop_
_entity_poly.entity_id
_entity_poly.type
_entity_poly.pdbx_seq_one_letter_code
_entity_poly.pdbx_strand_id
1 'polypeptide(L)'
;MHFHQPAYNQLVHGRKRWLLTPPRHAVFSMRPAHEWVAERLPALVAQNAAIFRCEQRAGDMLMLPDLWGHLTFNVETSVGYAQEFGY
;
A
#
# COMPACT_ATOMS: atom_id res chain seq x y z
N MET A 1 1.47 -7.86 0.94
CA MET A 1 1.49 -6.83 -0.13
C MET A 1 0.77 -7.40 -1.32
N HIS A 2 0.07 -6.58 -2.08
CA HIS A 2 -0.59 -7.00 -3.32
C HIS A 2 -0.60 -5.86 -4.32
N PHE A 3 -1.14 -6.13 -5.50
CA PHE A 3 -1.28 -5.22 -6.62
C PHE A 3 -2.44 -5.70 -7.50
N HIS A 4 -3.06 -4.80 -8.23
CA HIS A 4 -4.20 -5.04 -9.12
C HIS A 4 -4.32 -3.86 -10.10
N GLN A 5 -5.45 -3.75 -10.80
CA GLN A 5 -5.82 -2.61 -11.64
C GLN A 5 -5.68 -1.26 -10.89
N PRO A 6 -5.68 -0.11 -11.57
CA PRO A 6 -5.71 1.19 -10.89
C PRO A 6 -6.81 1.28 -9.84
N ALA A 7 -6.51 1.95 -8.74
CA ALA A 7 -7.48 2.14 -7.67
C ALA A 7 -7.29 3.47 -6.96
N TYR A 8 -8.31 3.87 -6.22
CA TYR A 8 -8.19 4.94 -5.23
C TYR A 8 -8.67 4.47 -3.88
N ASN A 9 -8.15 5.11 -2.82
CA ASN A 9 -8.62 4.97 -1.46
C ASN A 9 -8.93 6.35 -0.91
N GLN A 10 -10.19 6.62 -0.58
CA GLN A 10 -10.61 7.81 0.15
C GLN A 10 -10.73 7.47 1.64
N LEU A 11 -9.95 8.15 2.48
CA LEU A 11 -10.04 7.97 3.93
C LEU A 11 -11.05 8.95 4.52
N VAL A 12 -12.05 8.44 5.23
CA VAL A 12 -13.12 9.25 5.86
C VAL A 12 -12.79 9.51 7.33
N HIS A 13 -12.24 8.52 8.03
CA HIS A 13 -11.85 8.64 9.43
C HIS A 13 -10.56 7.86 9.71
N GLY A 14 -9.79 8.33 10.69
CA GLY A 14 -8.58 7.68 11.17
C GLY A 14 -7.34 8.05 10.37
N ARG A 15 -6.35 7.16 10.41
CA ARG A 15 -5.05 7.32 9.75
C ARG A 15 -4.50 5.99 9.28
N LYS A 16 -4.03 5.98 8.04
CA LYS A 16 -3.36 4.82 7.43
C LYS A 16 -1.91 5.15 7.10
N ARG A 17 -1.02 4.16 7.24
CA ARG A 17 0.33 4.22 6.70
C ARG A 17 0.42 3.28 5.51
N TRP A 18 1.02 3.76 4.44
CA TRP A 18 1.20 3.00 3.21
C TRP A 18 2.68 2.72 2.95
N LEU A 19 2.94 1.56 2.39
CA LEU A 19 4.20 1.20 1.76
C LEU A 19 3.89 0.84 0.31
N LEU A 20 4.54 1.52 -0.62
CA LEU A 20 4.33 1.38 -2.05
C LEU A 20 5.63 0.96 -2.75
N THR A 21 5.52 0.12 -3.78
CA THR A 21 6.63 -0.21 -4.68
C THR A 21 6.19 -0.10 -6.14
N PRO A 22 7.08 0.34 -7.05
CA PRO A 22 6.80 0.27 -8.48
C PRO A 22 6.54 -1.18 -8.93
N PRO A 23 5.83 -1.39 -10.06
CA PRO A 23 5.46 -2.73 -10.54
C PRO A 23 6.62 -3.72 -10.62
N ARG A 24 7.81 -3.27 -11.05
CA ARG A 24 9.02 -4.11 -11.12
C ARG A 24 9.49 -4.71 -9.78
N HIS A 25 9.04 -4.15 -8.65
CA HIS A 25 9.36 -4.63 -7.31
C HIS A 25 8.08 -5.00 -6.52
N ALA A 26 6.93 -5.11 -7.19
CA ALA A 26 5.69 -5.52 -6.55
C ALA A 26 5.72 -7.03 -6.28
N VAL A 27 5.39 -7.44 -5.06
CA VAL A 27 5.38 -8.85 -4.65
C VAL A 27 4.04 -9.19 -4.05
N PHE A 28 3.35 -10.16 -4.64
CA PHE A 28 2.10 -10.66 -4.09
C PHE A 28 2.37 -11.54 -2.86
N SER A 29 1.62 -11.30 -1.80
CA SER A 29 1.71 -12.08 -0.57
C SER A 29 0.45 -11.91 0.26
N MET A 30 -0.11 -13.05 0.70
CA MET A 30 -1.23 -13.12 1.63
C MET A 30 -0.83 -12.98 3.11
N ARG A 31 0.47 -12.88 3.41
CA ARG A 31 0.95 -12.61 4.77
C ARG A 31 0.39 -11.30 5.32
N PRO A 32 0.02 -11.24 6.62
CA PRO A 32 -0.35 -10.00 7.29
C PRO A 32 0.70 -8.89 7.09
N ALA A 33 0.25 -7.63 7.09
CA ALA A 33 1.10 -6.48 6.77
C ALA A 33 2.35 -6.38 7.67
N HIS A 34 2.21 -6.68 8.96
CA HIS A 34 3.30 -6.62 9.93
C HIS A 34 4.34 -7.75 9.71
N GLU A 35 3.88 -8.99 9.47
CA GLU A 35 4.75 -10.13 9.10
C GLU A 35 5.50 -9.85 7.81
N TRP A 36 4.80 -9.35 6.78
CA TRP A 36 5.42 -9.05 5.50
C TRP A 36 6.55 -8.03 5.63
N VAL A 37 6.38 -7.00 6.46
CA VAL A 37 7.43 -6.01 6.72
C VAL A 37 8.63 -6.64 7.42
N ALA A 38 8.43 -7.53 8.39
CA ALA A 38 9.54 -8.20 9.05
C ALA A 38 10.31 -9.14 8.10
N GLU A 39 9.60 -9.89 7.26
CA GLU A 39 10.20 -10.97 6.47
C GLU A 39 10.68 -10.55 5.07
N ARG A 40 10.01 -9.59 4.43
CA ARG A 40 10.22 -9.28 3.00
C ARG A 40 10.84 -7.92 2.75
N LEU A 41 10.52 -6.93 3.58
CA LEU A 41 11.07 -5.58 3.40
C LEU A 41 12.62 -5.55 3.45
N PRO A 42 13.31 -6.27 4.35
CA PRO A 42 14.78 -6.26 4.37
C PRO A 42 15.40 -6.73 3.06
N ALA A 43 14.81 -7.74 2.40
CA ALA A 43 15.30 -8.24 1.13
C ALA A 43 15.13 -7.22 -0.01
N LEU A 44 14.00 -6.50 -0.06
CA LEU A 44 13.79 -5.42 -1.03
C LEU A 44 14.76 -4.25 -0.82
N VAL A 45 15.03 -3.89 0.44
CA VAL A 45 16.04 -2.87 0.78
C VAL A 45 17.44 -3.31 0.35
N ALA A 46 17.81 -4.57 0.61
CA ALA A 46 19.11 -5.12 0.19
C ALA A 46 19.28 -5.13 -1.35
N GLN A 47 18.18 -5.20 -2.10
CA GLN A 47 18.15 -5.11 -3.56
C GLN A 47 18.09 -3.66 -4.08
N ASN A 48 18.19 -2.66 -3.20
CA ASN A 48 18.04 -1.25 -3.52
C ASN A 48 16.72 -0.94 -4.26
N ALA A 49 15.65 -1.66 -3.89
CA ALA A 49 14.33 -1.45 -4.48
C ALA A 49 13.78 -0.08 -4.09
N ALA A 50 13.17 0.62 -5.06
CA ALA A 50 12.44 1.85 -4.79
C ALA A 50 11.20 1.52 -3.93
N ILE A 51 11.16 2.08 -2.72
CA ILE A 51 10.10 1.89 -1.74
C ILE A 51 9.64 3.26 -1.27
N PHE A 52 8.36 3.56 -1.43
CA PHE A 52 7.76 4.81 -0.98
C PHE A 52 6.93 4.56 0.28
N ARG A 53 6.88 5.55 1.15
CA ARG A 53 6.05 5.54 2.35
C ARG A 53 5.29 6.84 2.44
N CYS A 54 4.01 6.76 2.75
CA CYS A 54 3.20 7.93 3.06
C CYS A 54 2.23 7.63 4.20
N GLU A 55 1.74 8.70 4.84
CA GLU A 55 0.61 8.64 5.73
C GLU A 55 -0.59 9.26 5.01
N GLN A 56 -1.72 8.56 5.07
CA GLN A 56 -3.01 9.03 4.59
C GLN A 56 -3.85 9.39 5.82
N ARG A 57 -4.33 10.63 5.87
CA ARG A 57 -5.17 11.19 6.94
C ARG A 57 -6.62 11.27 6.47
N ALA A 58 -7.55 11.44 7.42
CA ALA A 58 -8.95 11.68 7.09
C ALA A 58 -9.09 12.89 6.15
N GLY A 59 -9.81 12.72 5.05
CA GLY A 59 -9.93 13.69 3.96
C GLY A 59 -9.02 13.40 2.76
N ASP A 60 -7.92 12.68 2.93
CA ASP A 60 -6.99 12.39 1.84
C ASP A 60 -7.51 11.30 0.90
N MET A 61 -7.30 11.51 -0.40
CA MET A 61 -7.44 10.50 -1.45
C MET A 61 -6.05 10.00 -1.88
N LEU A 62 -5.80 8.70 -1.74
CA LEU A 62 -4.61 8.06 -2.29
C LEU A 62 -4.95 7.40 -3.63
N MET A 63 -4.24 7.77 -4.69
CA MET A 63 -4.31 7.14 -6.01
C MET A 63 -3.21 6.08 -6.14
N LEU A 64 -3.58 4.88 -6.59
CA LEU A 64 -2.68 3.77 -6.86
C LEU A 64 -2.68 3.51 -8.38
N PRO A 65 -1.56 3.76 -9.08
CA PRO A 65 -1.46 3.43 -10.50
C PRO A 65 -1.46 1.91 -10.72
N ASP A 66 -1.66 1.52 -11.98
CA ASP A 66 -1.76 0.10 -12.37
C ASP A 66 -0.54 -0.72 -11.89
N LEU A 67 -0.83 -1.89 -11.33
CA LEU A 67 0.16 -2.87 -10.84
C LEU A 67 1.13 -2.35 -9.77
N TRP A 68 0.89 -1.19 -9.16
CA TRP A 68 1.72 -0.73 -8.04
C TRP A 68 1.52 -1.63 -6.81
N GLY A 69 2.63 -2.17 -6.31
CA GLY A 69 2.65 -2.95 -5.09
C GLY A 69 2.26 -2.04 -3.93
N HIS A 70 1.27 -2.43 -3.14
CA HIS A 70 0.84 -1.66 -1.99
C HIS A 70 0.52 -2.53 -0.77
N LEU A 71 0.79 -1.94 0.38
CA LEU A 71 0.58 -2.54 1.70
C LEU A 71 0.19 -1.44 2.68
N THR A 72 -0.85 -1.69 3.46
CA THR A 72 -1.51 -0.68 4.29
C THR A 72 -1.53 -1.12 5.75
N PHE A 73 -1.29 -0.17 6.65
CA PHE A 73 -1.49 -0.30 8.09
C PHE A 73 -2.55 0.69 8.53
N ASN A 74 -3.58 0.24 9.25
CA ASN A 74 -4.41 1.13 10.06
C ASN A 74 -3.60 1.44 11.32
N VAL A 75 -3.11 2.67 11.47
CA VAL A 75 -2.37 3.08 12.67
C VAL A 75 -3.29 3.59 13.78
N GLU A 76 -4.55 3.85 13.43
CA GLU A 76 -5.68 4.22 14.28
C GLU A 76 -6.94 3.52 13.74
N THR A 77 -8.03 3.51 14.51
CA THR A 77 -9.36 3.09 14.01
C THR A 77 -9.69 3.88 12.75
N SER A 78 -9.93 3.19 11.64
CA SER A 78 -9.99 3.82 10.32
C SER A 78 -11.20 3.36 9.52
N VAL A 79 -11.88 4.31 8.89
CA VAL A 79 -12.99 4.06 7.96
C VAL A 79 -12.68 4.76 6.64
N GLY A 80 -12.75 4.03 5.53
CA GLY A 80 -12.50 4.57 4.21
C GLY A 80 -13.18 3.74 3.12
N TYR A 81 -13.22 4.29 1.93
CA TYR A 81 -13.77 3.66 0.73
C TYR A 81 -12.65 3.45 -0.28
N ALA A 82 -12.57 2.24 -0.85
CA ALA A 82 -11.60 1.90 -1.87
C ALA A 82 -12.33 1.32 -3.08
N GLN A 83 -11.88 1.70 -4.27
CA GLN A 83 -12.44 1.20 -5.52
C GLN A 83 -11.34 1.01 -6.56
N GLU A 84 -11.33 -0.18 -7.15
CA GLU A 84 -10.61 -0.49 -8.39
C GLU A 84 -11.42 0.00 -9.58
N PHE A 85 -10.74 0.49 -10.61
CA PHE A 85 -11.36 0.95 -11.85
C PHE A 85 -10.57 0.47 -13.07
N GLY A 86 -11.30 0.09 -14.12
CA GLY A 86 -10.74 -0.26 -15.42
C GLY A 86 -10.77 0.92 -16.39
N TYR A 87 -10.02 0.79 -17.48
CA TYR A 87 -10.11 1.66 -18.65
C TYR A 87 -11.22 1.19 -19.60
#